data_AF-A0A182INY3-F1
#
_entry.id   AF-A0A182INY3-F1
#
_cell.length_a   1.000
_cell.length_b   1.000
_cell.length_c   1.000
_cell.angle_alpha   90.00
_cell.angle_beta   90.00
_cell.angle_gamma   90.00
#
_symmetry.space_group_name_H-M   'P 1'
#
loop_
_entity.id
_entity.type
_entity.pdbx_description
1 polymer ?
#
loop_
_entity_poly.entity_id
_entity_poly.type
_entity_poly.pdbx_seq_one_letter_code
_entity_poly.pdbx_strand_id
1 'polypeptide(L)'
;MALSNVLILSQIAGHVFAFILSMCIFIPLAIHVRSFDGHCLLFTTGTWQEKDGLFDVRWASQAYCNYPIIVGISLFIIAGVQIYRMALLAYRELESSFLGLFFDVVFSVSLCATTLIAAIIITFGFMAWCGEMTERFPSCDIADGQNITQVELNIQTSGFYIEMGTAQFGAWASFATWVGLSVFSLLKLINNHQVRNIRVSMYIERQRLVNEDVYRGTTSEVPAASGALSDN
;
A
#
# COMPACT_ATOMS: atom_id res chain seq x y z
N MET A 1 -1.69 26.75 -3.28
CA MET A 1 -2.24 26.19 -2.03
C MET A 1 -3.36 25.19 -2.29
N ALA A 2 -4.38 25.50 -3.11
CA ALA A 2 -5.49 24.58 -3.40
C ALA A 2 -5.08 23.19 -3.93
N LEU A 3 -4.15 23.11 -4.89
CA LEU A 3 -3.74 21.83 -5.48
C LEU A 3 -3.04 20.88 -4.48
N SER A 4 -2.22 21.42 -3.57
CA SER A 4 -1.56 20.64 -2.53
C SER A 4 -2.56 20.04 -1.54
N ASN A 5 -3.60 20.81 -1.21
CA ASN A 5 -4.66 20.36 -0.28
C ASN A 5 -5.51 19.25 -0.90
N VAL A 6 -5.83 19.35 -2.20
CA VAL A 6 -6.56 18.29 -2.92
C VAL A 6 -5.74 17.00 -3.00
N LEU A 7 -4.44 17.08 -3.26
CA LEU A 7 -3.56 15.91 -3.33
C LEU A 7 -3.45 15.19 -1.97
N ILE A 8 -3.30 15.96 -0.88
CA ILE A 8 -3.23 15.41 0.49
C ILE A 8 -4.56 14.75 0.87
N LEU A 9 -5.69 15.40 0.56
CA LEU A 9 -7.02 14.85 0.85
C LEU A 9 -7.26 13.53 0.09
N SER A 10 -6.88 13.48 -1.18
CA SER A 10 -6.98 12.26 -1.98
C SER A 10 -6.13 11.11 -1.43
N GLN A 11 -4.91 11.40 -0.96
CA GLN A 11 -4.05 10.39 -0.32
C GLN A 11 -4.65 9.88 1.00
N ILE A 12 -5.21 10.76 1.83
CA ILE A 12 -5.89 10.35 3.07
C ILE A 12 -7.06 9.42 2.75
N ALA A 13 -7.91 9.80 1.80
CA ALA A 13 -9.03 8.97 1.36
C ALA A 13 -8.54 7.60 0.85
N GLY A 14 -7.49 7.58 0.02
CA GLY A 14 -6.88 6.35 -0.49
C GLY A 14 -6.36 5.44 0.63
N HIS A 15 -5.71 6.00 1.65
CA HIS A 15 -5.26 5.20 2.81
C HIS A 15 -6.42 4.70 3.67
N VAL A 16 -7.53 5.45 3.79
CA VAL A 16 -8.75 4.97 4.47
C VAL A 16 -9.36 3.79 3.71
N PHE A 17 -9.44 3.85 2.39
CA PHE A 17 -9.86 2.70 1.59
C PHE A 17 -8.92 1.51 1.76
N ALA A 18 -7.61 1.72 1.69
CA ALA A 18 -6.62 0.65 1.92
C ALA A 18 -6.76 0.01 3.31
N PHE A 19 -7.08 0.80 4.34
CA PHE A 19 -7.31 0.32 5.70
C PHE A 19 -8.53 -0.61 5.76
N ILE A 20 -9.66 -0.21 5.16
CA ILE A 20 -10.88 -1.03 5.13
C ILE A 20 -10.63 -2.32 4.33
N LEU A 21 -10.01 -2.21 3.16
CA LEU A 21 -9.72 -3.37 2.30
C LEU A 21 -8.75 -4.36 2.96
N SER A 22 -7.82 -3.88 3.79
CA SER A 22 -6.93 -4.77 4.54
C SER A 22 -7.70 -5.67 5.52
N MET A 23 -8.75 -5.16 6.17
CA MET A 23 -9.64 -5.96 7.02
C MET A 23 -10.36 -7.03 6.21
N CYS A 24 -10.79 -6.72 4.98
CA CYS A 24 -11.40 -7.69 4.05
C CYS A 24 -10.42 -8.80 3.61
N ILE A 25 -9.12 -8.68 3.86
CA ILE A 25 -8.14 -9.73 3.57
C ILE A 25 -7.89 -10.59 4.82
N PHE A 26 -7.37 -10.01 5.90
CA PHE A 26 -6.89 -10.82 7.01
C PHE A 26 -8.02 -11.39 7.88
N ILE A 27 -9.17 -10.72 8.00
CA ILE A 27 -10.27 -11.19 8.85
C ILE A 27 -10.88 -12.47 8.27
N PRO A 28 -11.31 -12.52 6.99
CA PRO A 28 -11.85 -13.74 6.42
C PRO A 28 -10.85 -14.89 6.43
N LEU A 29 -9.57 -14.61 6.10
CA LEU A 29 -8.52 -15.64 6.14
C LEU A 29 -8.24 -16.16 7.56
N ALA A 30 -8.31 -15.32 8.58
CA ALA A 30 -8.10 -15.74 9.97
C ALA A 30 -9.26 -16.57 10.50
N ILE A 31 -10.50 -16.21 10.16
CA ILE A 31 -11.69 -17.00 10.50
C ILE A 31 -11.60 -18.34 9.79
N HIS A 32 -11.31 -18.33 8.50
CA HIS A 32 -11.14 -19.51 7.69
C HIS A 32 -10.13 -20.51 8.27
N VAL A 33 -8.91 -20.06 8.59
CA VAL A 33 -7.89 -20.94 9.17
C VAL A 33 -8.37 -21.56 10.49
N ARG A 34 -9.18 -20.86 11.29
CA ARG A 34 -9.77 -21.45 12.51
C ARG A 34 -10.86 -22.48 12.19
N SER A 35 -11.70 -22.23 11.18
CA SER A 35 -12.75 -23.16 10.75
C SER A 35 -12.18 -24.50 10.25
N PHE A 36 -10.96 -24.47 9.71
CA PHE A 36 -10.21 -25.63 9.24
C PHE A 36 -9.18 -26.17 10.25
N ASP A 37 -9.39 -25.92 11.55
CA ASP A 37 -8.53 -26.40 12.67
C ASP A 37 -7.03 -26.05 12.51
N GLY A 38 -6.74 -24.89 11.92
CA GLY A 38 -5.38 -24.43 11.67
C GLY A 38 -4.76 -24.92 10.35
N HIS A 39 -5.49 -25.69 9.54
CA HIS A 39 -5.05 -26.11 8.22
C HIS A 39 -5.33 -25.05 7.15
N CYS A 40 -4.49 -25.03 6.11
CA CYS A 40 -4.59 -24.08 5.01
C CYS A 40 -5.31 -24.72 3.82
N LEU A 41 -6.37 -24.08 3.32
CA LEU A 41 -7.11 -24.56 2.15
C LEU A 41 -6.44 -24.18 0.81
N LEU A 42 -5.65 -23.10 0.78
CA LEU A 42 -5.00 -22.66 -0.46
C LEU A 42 -4.02 -23.71 -0.96
N PHE A 43 -4.17 -24.12 -2.22
CA PHE A 43 -3.37 -25.18 -2.87
C PHE A 43 -3.54 -26.57 -2.23
N THR A 44 -4.56 -26.76 -1.40
CA THR A 44 -4.90 -28.09 -0.91
C THR A 44 -5.47 -28.92 -2.06
N THR A 45 -5.00 -30.16 -2.13
CA THR A 45 -5.37 -31.14 -3.15
C THR A 45 -5.92 -32.37 -2.46
N GLY A 46 -6.56 -33.26 -3.19
CA GLY A 46 -7.08 -34.48 -2.60
C GLY A 46 -7.60 -35.44 -3.65
N THR A 47 -8.26 -36.49 -3.18
CA THR A 47 -8.96 -37.43 -4.05
C THR A 47 -10.28 -37.82 -3.41
N TRP A 48 -11.34 -37.86 -4.21
CA TRP A 48 -12.64 -38.37 -3.78
C TRP A 48 -12.60 -39.90 -3.63
N GLN A 49 -12.90 -40.40 -2.43
CA GLN A 49 -12.95 -41.84 -2.20
C GLN A 49 -14.32 -42.40 -2.59
N GLU A 50 -14.33 -43.42 -3.46
CA GLU A 50 -15.58 -44.08 -3.90
C GLU A 50 -16.28 -44.87 -2.78
N LYS A 51 -15.54 -45.30 -1.75
CA LYS A 51 -16.06 -46.16 -0.68
C LYS A 51 -17.03 -45.42 0.24
N ASP A 52 -16.62 -44.24 0.71
CA ASP A 52 -17.36 -43.46 1.71
C ASP A 52 -17.93 -42.16 1.12
N GLY A 53 -17.58 -41.81 -0.12
CA GLY A 53 -17.96 -40.55 -0.76
C GLY A 53 -17.28 -39.31 -0.15
N LEU A 54 -16.30 -39.52 0.73
CA LEU A 54 -15.56 -38.48 1.45
C LEU A 54 -14.32 -38.05 0.65
N PHE A 55 -13.92 -36.80 0.84
CA PHE A 55 -12.73 -36.22 0.23
C PHE A 55 -11.50 -36.48 1.12
N ASP A 56 -10.51 -37.21 0.56
CA ASP A 56 -9.22 -37.44 1.23
C ASP A 56 -8.31 -36.24 1.02
N VAL A 57 -8.18 -35.41 2.06
CA VAL A 57 -7.52 -34.11 1.95
C VAL A 57 -6.03 -34.21 2.19
N ARG A 58 -5.26 -33.68 1.24
CA ARG A 58 -3.81 -33.42 1.37
C ARG A 58 -3.57 -31.93 1.57
N TRP A 59 -3.53 -31.54 2.84
CA TRP A 59 -3.30 -30.16 3.24
C TRP A 59 -1.99 -29.60 2.69
N ALA A 60 -2.08 -28.41 2.12
CA ALA A 60 -0.91 -27.65 1.71
C ALA A 60 -0.13 -27.08 2.91
N SER A 61 1.07 -26.57 2.62
CA SER A 61 1.87 -25.86 3.62
C SER A 61 1.13 -24.64 4.17
N GLN A 62 1.14 -24.47 5.50
CA GLN A 62 0.57 -23.31 6.19
C GLN A 62 1.17 -21.97 5.72
N ALA A 63 2.36 -21.98 5.11
CA ALA A 63 2.99 -20.78 4.57
C ALA A 63 2.11 -20.05 3.55
N TYR A 64 1.31 -20.77 2.75
CA TYR A 64 0.44 -20.17 1.74
C TYR A 64 -0.70 -19.34 2.33
N CYS A 65 -1.25 -19.72 3.49
CA CYS A 65 -2.26 -18.94 4.19
C CYS A 65 -1.63 -17.88 5.10
N ASN A 66 -0.50 -18.18 5.73
CA ASN A 66 0.19 -17.24 6.62
C ASN A 66 0.69 -16.01 5.88
N TYR A 67 1.20 -16.17 4.65
CA TYR A 67 1.71 -15.04 3.87
C TYR A 67 0.64 -13.96 3.61
N PRO A 68 -0.53 -14.24 3.02
CA PRO A 68 -1.57 -13.23 2.82
C PRO A 68 -2.13 -12.64 4.12
N ILE A 69 -2.18 -13.41 5.21
CA ILE A 69 -2.58 -12.91 6.53
C ILE A 69 -1.58 -11.86 7.04
N ILE A 70 -0.29 -12.17 7.01
CA ILE A 70 0.78 -11.25 7.43
C ILE A 70 0.77 -9.99 6.55
N VAL A 71 0.59 -10.16 5.24
CA VAL A 71 0.45 -9.02 4.32
C VAL A 71 -0.76 -8.18 4.71
N GLY A 72 -1.93 -8.77 4.91
CA GLY A 72 -3.14 -8.05 5.34
C GLY A 72 -2.95 -7.25 6.63
N ILE A 73 -2.31 -7.83 7.66
CA ILE A 73 -1.99 -7.16 8.92
C ILE A 73 -0.99 -6.02 8.69
N SER A 74 0.03 -6.24 7.86
CA SER A 74 1.03 -5.22 7.53
C SER A 74 0.39 -4.01 6.84
N LEU A 75 -0.51 -4.26 5.88
CA LEU A 75 -1.27 -3.20 5.21
C LEU A 75 -2.14 -2.42 6.19
N PHE A 76 -2.80 -3.12 7.12
CA PHE A 76 -3.63 -2.51 8.15
C PHE A 76 -2.83 -1.53 9.03
N ILE A 77 -1.69 -1.99 9.57
CA ILE A 77 -0.83 -1.18 10.43
C ILE A 77 -0.28 0.01 9.66
N ILE A 78 0.27 -0.21 8.46
CA ILE A 78 0.89 0.85 7.67
C ILE A 78 -0.14 1.87 7.21
N ALA A 79 -1.32 1.44 6.77
CA ALA A 79 -2.41 2.38 6.42
C ALA A 79 -2.81 3.22 7.63
N GLY A 80 -2.97 2.64 8.82
CA GLY A 80 -3.27 3.37 10.05
C GLY A 80 -2.20 4.41 10.42
N VAL A 81 -0.92 4.01 10.38
CA VAL A 81 0.21 4.93 10.64
C VAL A 81 0.25 6.07 9.63
N GLN A 82 0.03 5.79 8.34
CA GLN A 82 0.05 6.81 7.29
C GLN A 82 -1.13 7.77 7.39
N ILE A 83 -2.33 7.29 7.74
CA ILE A 83 -3.49 8.16 8.04
C ILE A 83 -3.15 9.10 9.18
N TYR A 84 -2.63 8.58 10.31
CA TYR A 84 -2.28 9.40 11.47
C TYR A 84 -1.23 10.45 11.12
N ARG A 85 -0.15 10.05 10.43
CA ARG A 85 0.92 10.95 10.02
C ARG A 85 0.42 12.05 9.09
N MET A 86 -0.39 11.70 8.09
CA MET A 86 -0.94 12.67 7.13
C MET A 86 -1.93 13.62 7.80
N ALA A 87 -2.76 13.13 8.71
CA ALA A 87 -3.67 13.96 9.50
C ALA A 87 -2.92 14.96 10.39
N LEU A 88 -1.82 14.53 11.02
CA LEU A 88 -0.98 15.40 11.85
C LEU A 88 -0.28 16.49 11.02
N LEU A 89 0.26 16.13 9.85
CA LEU A 89 0.88 17.08 8.93
C LEU A 89 -0.14 18.10 8.42
N ALA A 90 -1.37 17.67 8.13
CA ALA A 90 -2.45 18.56 7.73
C ALA A 90 -2.89 19.50 8.86
N TYR A 91 -3.00 19.00 10.09
CA TYR A 91 -3.41 19.80 11.26
C TYR A 91 -2.35 20.83 11.68
N ARG A 92 -1.07 20.48 11.60
CA ARG A 92 0.05 21.35 12.00
C ARG A 92 0.61 22.21 10.85
N GLU A 93 0.04 22.11 9.66
CA GLU A 93 0.52 22.80 8.43
C GLU A 93 2.02 22.60 8.16
N LEU A 94 2.56 21.43 8.52
CA LEU A 94 4.00 21.14 8.40
C LEU A 94 4.35 20.72 6.96
N GLU A 95 5.43 21.28 6.42
CA GLU A 95 5.99 20.82 5.15
C GLU A 95 6.61 19.42 5.32
N SER A 96 6.31 18.51 4.39
CA SER A 96 6.86 17.15 4.42
C SER A 96 8.35 17.17 4.08
N SER A 97 9.17 16.50 4.87
CA SER A 97 10.59 16.32 4.56
C SER A 97 10.79 15.47 3.31
N PHE A 98 11.80 15.81 2.49
CA PHE A 98 12.13 15.07 1.26
C PHE A 98 12.36 13.56 1.53
N LEU A 99 13.13 13.22 2.58
CA LEU A 99 13.35 11.82 2.97
C LEU A 99 12.04 11.10 3.32
N GLY A 100 11.12 11.78 4.00
CA GLY A 100 9.81 11.21 4.32
C GLY A 100 8.99 10.90 3.08
N LEU A 101 9.01 11.80 2.08
CA LEU A 101 8.34 11.58 0.79
C LEU A 101 9.01 10.46 -0.03
N PHE A 102 10.33 10.32 0.05
CA PHE A 102 11.05 9.24 -0.61
C PHE A 102 10.67 7.87 -0.01
N PHE A 103 10.67 7.76 1.32
CA PHE A 103 10.25 6.53 1.99
C PHE A 103 8.79 6.19 1.73
N ASP A 104 7.90 7.17 1.58
CA ASP A 104 6.50 6.91 1.19
C ASP A 104 6.39 6.20 -0.16
N VAL A 105 7.17 6.63 -1.15
CA VAL A 105 7.19 5.98 -2.47
C VAL A 105 7.72 4.55 -2.34
N VAL A 106 8.84 4.36 -1.63
CA VAL A 106 9.46 3.04 -1.44
C VAL A 106 8.49 2.08 -0.74
N PHE A 107 7.86 2.52 0.36
CA PHE A 107 6.89 1.70 1.08
C PHE A 107 5.67 1.41 0.22
N SER A 108 5.12 2.40 -0.49
CA SER A 108 3.96 2.20 -1.36
C SER A 108 4.22 1.20 -2.49
N VAL A 109 5.37 1.28 -3.15
CA VAL A 109 5.78 0.31 -4.19
C VAL A 109 6.00 -1.09 -3.60
N SER A 110 6.68 -1.18 -2.45
CA SER A 110 6.91 -2.48 -1.79
C SER A 110 5.61 -3.16 -1.37
N LEU A 111 4.65 -2.39 -0.83
CA LEU A 111 3.35 -2.90 -0.44
C LEU A 111 2.54 -3.32 -1.67
N CYS A 112 2.58 -2.54 -2.75
CA CYS A 112 1.99 -2.93 -4.02
C CYS A 112 2.50 -4.31 -4.49
N ALA A 113 3.82 -4.55 -4.45
CA ALA A 113 4.38 -5.85 -4.83
C ALA A 113 3.92 -7.00 -3.91
N THR A 114 3.97 -6.80 -2.59
CA THR A 114 3.55 -7.84 -1.63
C THR A 114 2.05 -8.15 -1.74
N THR A 115 1.21 -7.14 -1.96
CA THR A 115 -0.25 -7.31 -2.18
C THR A 115 -0.56 -8.06 -3.47
N LEU A 116 0.20 -7.82 -4.54
CA LEU A 116 0.04 -8.54 -5.80
C LEU A 116 0.32 -10.03 -5.61
N ILE A 117 1.42 -10.37 -4.94
CA ILE A 117 1.76 -11.76 -4.64
C ILE A 117 0.67 -12.40 -3.77
N ALA A 118 0.14 -11.68 -2.78
CA ALA A 118 -0.94 -12.18 -1.94
C ALA A 118 -2.23 -12.43 -2.74
N ALA A 119 -2.61 -11.52 -3.63
CA ALA A 119 -3.78 -11.69 -4.51
C ALA A 119 -3.63 -12.93 -5.42
N ILE A 120 -2.45 -13.12 -6.02
CA ILE A 120 -2.12 -14.28 -6.85
C ILE A 120 -2.23 -15.58 -6.03
N ILE A 121 -1.65 -15.62 -4.83
CA ILE A 121 -1.69 -16.80 -3.95
C ILE A 121 -3.13 -17.15 -3.58
N ILE A 122 -3.95 -16.17 -3.16
CA ILE A 122 -5.35 -16.42 -2.80
C ILE A 122 -6.14 -16.90 -4.02
N THR A 123 -6.03 -16.22 -5.16
CA THR A 123 -6.79 -16.57 -6.37
C THR A 123 -6.41 -17.94 -6.92
N PHE A 124 -5.12 -18.25 -7.12
CA PHE A 124 -4.73 -19.58 -7.61
C PHE A 124 -4.94 -20.68 -6.58
N GLY A 125 -4.67 -20.42 -5.31
CA GLY A 125 -4.89 -21.38 -4.24
C GLY A 125 -6.36 -21.76 -4.08
N PHE A 126 -7.27 -20.78 -4.23
CA PHE A 126 -8.71 -21.01 -4.21
C PHE A 126 -9.22 -21.70 -5.47
N MET A 127 -8.69 -21.35 -6.66
CA MET A 127 -9.04 -22.06 -7.90
C MET A 127 -8.62 -23.54 -7.85
N ALA A 128 -7.46 -23.86 -7.27
CA ALA A 128 -7.03 -25.24 -7.08
C ALA A 128 -8.03 -26.02 -6.22
N TRP A 129 -8.40 -25.48 -5.05
CA TRP A 129 -9.41 -26.09 -4.19
C TRP A 129 -10.76 -26.24 -4.88
N CYS A 130 -11.25 -25.19 -5.54
CA CYS A 130 -12.53 -25.26 -6.23
C CYS A 130 -12.51 -26.26 -7.39
N GLY A 131 -11.38 -26.47 -8.07
CA GLY A 131 -11.21 -27.51 -9.08
C GLY A 131 -11.56 -28.90 -8.53
N GLU A 132 -10.98 -29.25 -7.37
CA GLU A 132 -11.25 -30.51 -6.67
C GLU A 132 -12.71 -30.64 -6.23
N MET A 133 -13.31 -29.55 -5.73
CA MET A 133 -14.73 -29.55 -5.34
C MET A 133 -15.66 -29.72 -6.54
N THR A 134 -15.30 -29.15 -7.70
CA THR A 134 -16.10 -29.23 -8.92
C THR A 134 -16.07 -30.61 -9.60
N GLU A 135 -15.19 -31.52 -9.18
CA GLU A 135 -15.25 -32.91 -9.63
C GLU A 135 -16.53 -33.61 -9.15
N ARG A 136 -17.01 -33.25 -7.95
CA ARG A 136 -18.18 -33.86 -7.32
C ARG A 136 -19.43 -33.00 -7.35
N PHE A 137 -19.26 -31.68 -7.19
CA PHE A 137 -20.35 -30.70 -7.16
C PHE A 137 -20.37 -29.88 -8.45
N PRO A 138 -21.54 -29.44 -8.92
CA PRO A 138 -21.63 -28.62 -10.14
C PRO A 138 -20.94 -27.26 -10.00
N SER A 139 -20.76 -26.76 -8.79
CA SER A 139 -20.08 -25.50 -8.49
C SER A 139 -19.53 -25.47 -7.06
N CYS A 140 -18.51 -24.63 -6.85
CA CYS A 140 -17.77 -24.56 -5.59
C CYS A 140 -18.58 -23.93 -4.43
N ASP A 141 -19.56 -23.08 -4.73
CA ASP A 141 -20.50 -22.51 -3.77
C ASP A 141 -21.50 -23.55 -3.24
N ILE A 142 -21.88 -24.53 -4.04
CA ILE A 142 -22.77 -25.63 -3.62
C ILE A 142 -22.04 -26.62 -2.71
N ALA A 143 -20.72 -26.76 -2.87
CA ALA A 143 -19.88 -27.52 -1.97
C ALA A 143 -19.75 -26.86 -0.57
N ASP A 144 -20.09 -25.56 -0.46
CA ASP A 144 -20.04 -24.82 0.81
C ASP A 144 -21.07 -25.35 1.81
N GLY A 145 -20.64 -25.63 3.03
CA GLY A 145 -21.47 -26.19 4.10
C GLY A 145 -21.82 -27.67 3.94
N GLN A 146 -21.31 -28.36 2.91
CA GLN A 146 -21.46 -29.80 2.78
C GLN A 146 -20.40 -30.53 3.62
N ASN A 147 -20.77 -31.66 4.21
CA ASN A 147 -19.83 -32.48 4.96
C ASN A 147 -18.95 -33.29 4.00
N ILE A 148 -17.88 -32.67 3.52
CA ILE A 148 -16.97 -33.21 2.50
C ILE A 148 -15.80 -34.01 3.09
N THR A 149 -15.50 -33.86 4.38
CA THR A 149 -14.36 -34.51 5.04
C THR A 149 -14.81 -35.41 6.19
N GLN A 150 -13.93 -36.27 6.67
CA GLN A 150 -14.24 -37.15 7.80
C GLN A 150 -14.64 -36.31 9.04
N VAL A 151 -15.74 -36.69 9.67
CA VAL A 151 -16.32 -36.01 10.85
C VAL A 151 -15.33 -35.94 12.02
N GLU A 152 -14.36 -36.86 12.06
CA GLU A 152 -13.33 -36.92 13.10
C GLU A 152 -12.34 -35.74 13.06
N LEU A 153 -12.20 -35.03 11.93
CA LEU A 153 -11.30 -33.89 11.82
C LEU A 153 -11.85 -32.56 12.38
N ASN A 154 -13.10 -32.51 12.89
CA ASN A 154 -13.72 -31.28 13.43
C ASN A 154 -13.60 -30.03 12.51
N ILE A 155 -13.60 -30.25 11.19
CA ILE A 155 -13.50 -29.17 10.19
C ILE A 155 -14.89 -28.62 9.90
N GLN A 156 -15.03 -27.30 10.00
CA GLN A 156 -16.24 -26.59 9.58
C GLN A 156 -16.07 -26.09 8.16
N THR A 157 -16.70 -26.79 7.23
CA THR A 157 -16.67 -26.49 5.78
C THR A 157 -17.74 -25.46 5.39
N SER A 158 -18.31 -24.74 6.34
CA SER A 158 -19.35 -23.73 6.08
C SER A 158 -18.76 -22.33 5.98
N GLY A 159 -19.17 -21.58 4.95
CA GLY A 159 -18.80 -20.19 4.73
C GLY A 159 -17.47 -20.00 3.99
N PHE A 160 -16.76 -21.08 3.62
CA PHE A 160 -15.43 -20.93 3.03
C PHE A 160 -15.47 -20.21 1.68
N TYR A 161 -16.56 -20.37 0.92
CA TYR A 161 -16.70 -19.75 -0.40
C TYR A 161 -16.81 -18.22 -0.29
N ILE A 162 -17.64 -17.74 0.65
CA ILE A 162 -17.83 -16.31 0.91
C ILE A 162 -16.60 -15.69 1.57
N GLU A 163 -15.97 -16.39 2.53
CA GLU A 163 -14.76 -15.93 3.20
C GLU A 163 -13.61 -15.74 2.20
N MET A 164 -13.35 -16.74 1.36
CA MET A 164 -12.30 -16.68 0.34
C MET A 164 -12.63 -15.69 -0.77
N GLY A 165 -13.89 -15.59 -1.19
CA GLY A 165 -14.33 -14.58 -2.15
C GLY A 165 -14.11 -13.15 -1.64
N THR A 166 -14.37 -12.91 -0.36
CA THR A 166 -14.12 -11.61 0.30
C THR A 166 -12.63 -11.30 0.35
N ALA A 167 -11.80 -12.28 0.69
CA ALA A 167 -10.34 -12.13 0.71
C ALA A 167 -9.77 -11.83 -0.69
N GLN A 168 -10.27 -12.49 -1.74
CA GLN A 168 -9.88 -12.22 -3.12
C GLN A 168 -10.24 -10.81 -3.56
N PHE A 169 -11.49 -10.38 -3.31
CA PHE A 169 -11.92 -9.02 -3.61
C PHE A 169 -11.06 -8.00 -2.85
N GLY A 170 -10.86 -8.20 -1.55
CA GLY A 170 -10.05 -7.34 -0.71
C GLY A 170 -8.61 -7.23 -1.22
N ALA A 171 -8.00 -8.33 -1.66
CA ALA A 171 -6.63 -8.36 -2.16
C ALA A 171 -6.46 -7.60 -3.47
N TRP A 172 -7.32 -7.85 -4.47
CA TRP A 172 -7.26 -7.16 -5.76
C TRP A 172 -7.62 -5.68 -5.67
N ALA A 173 -8.63 -5.34 -4.88
CA ALA A 173 -8.99 -3.95 -4.61
C ALA A 173 -7.87 -3.21 -3.84
N SER A 174 -7.22 -3.88 -2.88
CA SER A 174 -6.06 -3.33 -2.17
C SER A 174 -4.91 -3.07 -3.14
N PHE A 175 -4.59 -4.02 -4.01
CA PHE A 175 -3.56 -3.86 -5.02
C PHE A 175 -3.81 -2.62 -5.90
N ALA A 176 -5.03 -2.48 -6.44
CA ALA A 176 -5.40 -1.30 -7.24
C ALA A 176 -5.25 0.02 -6.44
N THR A 177 -5.64 0.00 -5.16
CA THR A 177 -5.51 1.16 -4.26
C THR A 177 -4.04 1.53 -4.04
N TRP A 178 -3.17 0.54 -3.81
CA TRP A 178 -1.73 0.76 -3.60
C TRP A 178 -1.01 1.23 -4.86
N VAL A 179 -1.45 0.80 -6.05
CA VAL A 179 -0.99 1.38 -7.32
C VAL A 179 -1.32 2.87 -7.39
N GLY A 180 -2.58 3.24 -7.09
CA GLY A 180 -3.01 4.64 -7.08
C GLY A 180 -2.22 5.50 -6.07
N LEU A 181 -2.06 5.00 -4.84
CA LEU A 181 -1.26 5.65 -3.79
C LEU A 181 0.21 5.82 -4.21
N SER A 182 0.78 4.83 -4.90
CA SER A 182 2.15 4.90 -5.41
C SER A 182 2.30 6.03 -6.42
N VAL A 183 1.38 6.14 -7.37
CA VAL A 183 1.35 7.25 -8.35
C VAL A 183 1.25 8.60 -7.64
N PHE A 184 0.32 8.75 -6.68
CA PHE A 184 0.18 10.00 -5.94
C PHE A 184 1.43 10.34 -5.12
N SER A 185 2.07 9.35 -4.49
CA SER A 185 3.29 9.55 -3.72
C SER A 185 4.46 9.98 -4.61
N LEU A 186 4.58 9.40 -5.80
CA LEU A 186 5.61 9.75 -6.78
C LEU A 186 5.42 11.17 -7.32
N LEU A 187 4.19 11.54 -7.69
CA LEU A 187 3.86 12.90 -8.12
C LEU A 187 4.18 13.93 -7.04
N LYS A 188 3.86 13.61 -5.77
CA LYS A 188 4.18 14.46 -4.62
C LYS A 188 5.70 14.62 -4.45
N LEU A 189 6.47 13.55 -4.59
CA LEU A 189 7.94 13.59 -4.52
C LEU A 189 8.55 14.44 -5.63
N ILE A 190 8.11 14.24 -6.89
CA ILE A 190 8.59 15.01 -8.04
C ILE A 190 8.26 16.50 -7.87
N ASN A 191 7.01 16.82 -7.52
CA ASN A 191 6.60 18.21 -7.31
C ASN A 191 7.40 18.86 -6.18
N ASN A 192 7.61 18.15 -5.06
CA ASN A 192 8.41 18.65 -3.95
C ASN A 192 9.87 18.89 -4.35
N HIS A 193 10.46 17.99 -5.15
CA HIS A 193 11.82 18.16 -5.67
C HIS A 193 11.92 19.40 -6.58
N GLN A 194 10.98 19.59 -7.51
CA GLN A 194 10.96 20.75 -8.41
C GLN A 194 10.79 22.07 -7.63
N VAL A 195 9.83 22.14 -6.70
CA VAL A 195 9.60 23.33 -5.87
C VAL A 195 10.82 23.67 -5.03
N ARG A 196 11.51 22.66 -4.47
CA ARG A 196 12.72 22.89 -3.68
C ARG A 196 13.86 23.41 -4.53
N ASN A 197 14.06 22.88 -5.73
CA ASN A 197 15.07 23.39 -6.67
C ASN A 197 14.81 24.86 -7.05
N ILE A 198 13.54 25.22 -7.29
CA ILE A 198 13.13 26.60 -7.59
C ILE A 198 13.36 27.53 -6.39
N ARG A 199 13.09 27.08 -5.16
CA ARG A 199 13.35 27.89 -3.94
C ARG A 199 14.85 28.15 -3.75
N VAL A 200 15.69 27.14 -3.99
CA VAL A 200 17.15 27.29 -3.87
C VAL A 200 17.71 28.21 -4.95
N SER A 201 17.26 28.08 -6.20
CA SER A 201 17.71 28.98 -7.28
C SER A 201 17.28 30.43 -7.04
N MET A 202 16.05 30.67 -6.59
CA MET A 202 15.61 32.02 -6.20
C MET A 202 16.43 32.60 -5.04
N TYR A 203 16.81 31.78 -4.06
CA TYR A 203 17.63 32.23 -2.94
C TYR A 203 19.03 32.65 -3.39
N ILE A 204 19.67 31.86 -4.26
CA ILE A 204 21.00 32.16 -4.82
C ILE A 204 20.95 33.43 -5.67
N GLU A 205 19.94 33.56 -6.54
CA GLU A 205 19.80 34.75 -7.39
C GLU A 205 19.54 36.01 -6.56
N ARG A 206 18.74 35.91 -5.49
CA ARG A 206 18.55 37.02 -4.55
C ARG A 206 19.87 37.45 -3.89
N GLN A 207 20.71 36.50 -3.46
CA GLN A 207 22.02 36.84 -2.90
C GLN A 207 22.94 37.51 -3.92
N ARG A 208 22.90 37.07 -5.18
CA ARG A 208 23.65 37.68 -6.27
C ARG A 208 23.24 39.15 -6.48
N LEU A 209 21.94 39.42 -6.59
CA LEU A 209 21.41 40.77 -6.79
C LEU A 209 21.77 41.71 -5.62
N VAL A 210 21.63 41.23 -4.38
CA VAL A 210 22.00 42.02 -3.19
C VAL A 210 23.49 42.36 -3.17
N ASN A 211 24.36 41.42 -3.52
CA ASN A 211 25.81 41.66 -3.56
C ASN A 211 26.22 42.62 -4.69
N GLU A 212 25.53 42.58 -5.84
CA GLU A 212 25.78 43.50 -6.96
C GLU A 212 25.37 44.94 -6.62
N ASP A 213 24.25 45.12 -5.91
CA ASP A 213 23.81 46.44 -5.43
C ASP A 213 24.79 47.02 -4.40
N VAL A 214 25.29 46.21 -3.47
CA VAL A 214 26.33 46.63 -2.51
C VAL A 214 27.59 47.07 -3.25
N TYR A 215 28.05 46.29 -4.24
CA TYR A 215 29.22 46.64 -5.04
C TYR A 215 29.05 47.97 -5.76
N ARG A 216 27.91 48.19 -6.42
CA ARG A 216 27.57 49.47 -7.09
C ARG A 216 27.49 50.66 -6.13
N GLY A 217 26.97 50.45 -4.93
CA GLY A 217 26.95 51.46 -3.87
C GLY A 217 28.35 51.89 -3.47
N THR A 218 29.25 50.94 -3.22
CA THR A 218 30.66 51.22 -2.88
C THR A 218 31.44 51.90 -4.00
N THR A 219 31.20 51.61 -5.28
CA THR A 219 31.90 52.32 -6.38
C THR A 219 31.41 53.75 -6.57
N SER A 220 30.15 54.04 -6.22
CA SER A 220 29.57 55.39 -6.34
C SER A 220 29.99 56.35 -5.22
N GLU A 221 30.38 55.82 -4.05
CA GLU A 221 30.88 56.60 -2.90
C GLU A 221 32.40 56.84 -2.93
N VAL A 222 33.15 56.32 -3.92
CA VAL A 222 34.54 56.73 -4.10
C VAL A 222 34.53 58.22 -4.47
N PRO A 223 35.07 59.12 -3.62
CA PRO A 223 35.12 60.53 -3.96
C PRO A 223 35.97 60.65 -5.22
N ALA A 224 35.42 61.26 -6.28
CA ALA A 224 36.23 61.78 -7.36
C ALA A 224 37.27 62.70 -6.72
N ALA A 225 38.49 62.19 -6.53
CA ALA A 225 39.58 62.94 -5.95
C ALA A 225 39.77 64.18 -6.84
N SER A 226 39.34 65.32 -6.32
CA SER A 226 39.56 66.64 -6.87
C SER A 226 41.06 66.93 -6.81
N GLY A 227 41.79 66.43 -7.81
CA GLY A 227 43.13 66.86 -8.16
C GLY A 227 43.08 68.10 -9.04
N ALA A 228 42.43 69.16 -8.56
CA ALA A 228 42.61 70.51 -9.06
C ALA A 228 43.43 71.26 -8.01
N LEU A 229 44.74 71.39 -8.24
CA LEU A 229 45.54 72.42 -7.59
C LEU A 229 46.46 73.06 -8.63
N SER A 230 46.35 74.37 -8.70
CA SER A 230 47.01 75.32 -9.58
C SER A 230 48.47 75.61 -9.18
N ASP A 231 49.11 76.40 -10.04
CA ASP A 231 50.24 77.32 -9.79
C ASP A 231 51.67 76.77 -9.91
N ASN A 232 52.24 76.84 -11.14
CA ASN A 232 53.12 77.93 -11.62
C ASN A 232 53.64 77.64 -13.03
#